data_AF-A0A3N5QNF3-F1
#
_entry.id   AF-A0A3N5QNF3-F1
#
_cell.length_a   1.000
_cell.length_b   1.000
_cell.length_c   1.000
_cell.angle_alpha   90.00
_cell.angle_beta   90.00
_cell.angle_gamma   90.00
#
_symmetry.space_group_name_H-M   'P 1'
#
loop_
_entity.id
_entity.type
_entity.pdbx_description
1 polymer ?
#
loop_
_entity_poly.entity_id
_entity_poly.type
_entity_poly.pdbx_seq_one_letter_code
_entity_poly.pdbx_strand_id
1 'polypeptide(L)'
;MIVLRINGTYHNDGRIVLNMNKTIEWKELSAEKLPELPDNSNVELTITFDESDFLSGKNGIVWATYDSRQVEVIHNALLAQHLSSEVKNMGFVRRTPNGGDENMFLINITNHSDVNEAMDFIWRSNSGLRLKPDWTYPDKESNRSFELWLNGQ
;
A
#
# COMPACT_ATOMS: atom_id res chain seq x y z
N MET A 1 10.38 -5.89 -6.39
CA MET A 1 9.68 -4.94 -7.31
C MET A 1 8.22 -5.36 -7.40
N ILE A 2 7.30 -4.55 -6.87
CA ILE A 2 5.85 -4.80 -6.94
C ILE A 2 5.29 -4.00 -8.12
N VAL A 3 4.45 -4.64 -8.93
CA VAL A 3 3.85 -4.02 -10.11
C VAL A 3 2.32 -4.05 -9.96
N LEU A 4 1.71 -2.88 -9.85
CA LEU A 4 0.26 -2.73 -9.87
C LEU A 4 -0.19 -2.30 -11.26
N ARG A 5 -1.27 -2.90 -11.75
CA ARG A 5 -1.91 -2.55 -13.01
C ARG A 5 -3.31 -2.03 -12.73
N ILE A 6 -3.62 -0.87 -13.26
CA ILE A 6 -4.92 -0.22 -13.09
C ILE A 6 -5.43 0.14 -14.46
N ASN A 7 -6.69 -0.20 -14.73
CA ASN A 7 -7.37 0.21 -15.95
C ASN A 7 -8.19 1.47 -15.69
N GLY A 8 -8.29 2.29 -16.72
CA GLY A 8 -9.12 3.49 -16.71
C GLY A 8 -9.52 3.90 -18.12
N THR A 9 -10.23 5.01 -18.16
CA THR A 9 -10.75 5.60 -19.39
C THR A 9 -10.10 6.98 -19.57
N TYR A 10 -9.49 7.19 -20.72
CA TYR A 10 -8.97 8.50 -21.12
C TYR A 10 -10.06 9.32 -21.79
N HIS A 11 -10.16 10.57 -21.38
CA HIS A 11 -11.01 11.59 -21.97
C HIS A 11 -10.16 12.60 -22.73
N ASN A 12 -10.72 13.13 -23.82
CA ASN A 12 -10.02 14.06 -24.71
C ASN A 12 -9.62 15.40 -24.06
N ASP A 13 -10.15 15.71 -22.89
CA ASP A 13 -9.76 16.85 -22.06
C ASP A 13 -8.51 16.59 -21.20
N GLY A 14 -7.92 15.39 -21.31
CA GLY A 14 -6.73 14.99 -20.59
C GLY A 14 -6.98 14.33 -19.25
N ARG A 15 -8.23 14.01 -18.91
CA ARG A 15 -8.54 13.27 -17.69
C ARG A 15 -8.44 11.77 -17.92
N ILE A 16 -7.78 11.08 -17.01
CA ILE A 16 -7.83 9.62 -16.90
C ILE A 16 -8.70 9.27 -15.70
N VAL A 17 -9.87 8.68 -15.95
CA VAL A 17 -10.78 8.21 -14.91
C VAL A 17 -10.48 6.73 -14.65
N LEU A 18 -9.96 6.43 -13.47
CA LEU A 18 -9.67 5.07 -13.04
C LEU A 18 -10.93 4.37 -12.55
N ASN A 19 -10.94 3.03 -12.59
CA ASN A 19 -12.04 2.20 -12.09
C ASN A 19 -12.39 2.41 -10.60
N MET A 20 -11.57 3.15 -9.85
CA MET A 20 -11.74 3.50 -8.43
C MET A 20 -12.36 4.90 -8.21
N ASN A 21 -12.96 5.50 -9.25
CA ASN A 21 -13.43 6.91 -9.24
C ASN A 21 -12.34 7.93 -8.88
N LYS A 22 -11.06 7.55 -9.03
CA LYS A 22 -9.93 8.48 -8.96
C LYS A 22 -9.69 9.04 -10.35
N THR A 23 -9.53 10.36 -10.42
CA THR A 23 -9.17 11.06 -11.65
C THR A 23 -7.71 11.47 -11.56
N ILE A 24 -6.95 11.19 -12.62
CA ILE A 24 -5.60 11.70 -12.80
C ILE A 24 -5.64 12.66 -13.99
N GLU A 25 -5.13 13.87 -13.79
CA GLU A 25 -4.96 14.83 -14.87
C GLU A 25 -3.67 14.51 -15.64
N TRP A 26 -3.69 14.51 -16.97
CA TRP A 26 -2.51 14.18 -17.78
C TRP A 26 -1.26 15.01 -17.43
N LYS A 27 -1.48 16.29 -17.11
CA LYS A 27 -0.43 17.22 -16.67
C LYS A 27 0.31 16.79 -15.39
N GLU A 28 -0.28 15.90 -14.60
CA GLU A 28 0.34 15.32 -13.40
C GLU A 28 1.26 14.15 -13.74
N LEU A 29 1.07 13.53 -14.91
CA LEU A 29 1.87 12.41 -15.39
C LEU A 29 2.98 12.85 -16.34
N SER A 30 2.71 13.86 -17.17
CA SER A 30 3.66 14.35 -18.17
C SER A 30 3.52 15.85 -18.39
N ALA A 31 4.66 16.51 -18.59
CA ALA A 31 4.71 17.90 -19.04
C ALA A 31 4.52 18.03 -20.57
N GLU A 32 4.41 16.91 -21.29
CA GLU A 32 4.23 16.89 -22.74
C GLU A 32 2.77 17.18 -23.15
N LYS A 33 2.60 17.42 -24.45
CA LYS A 33 1.27 17.63 -25.05
C LYS A 33 0.38 16.41 -24.79
N LEU A 34 -0.92 16.67 -24.61
CA LEU A 34 -1.96 15.66 -24.55
C LEU A 34 -1.88 14.70 -25.75
N PRO A 35 -1.98 13.38 -25.54
CA PRO A 35 -1.95 12.41 -26.62
C PRO A 35 -3.24 12.50 -27.44
N GLU A 36 -3.10 12.34 -28.77
CA GLU A 36 -4.23 12.34 -29.70
C GLU A 36 -4.88 10.96 -29.72
N LEU A 37 -5.60 10.64 -28.64
CA LEU A 37 -6.37 9.40 -28.49
C LEU A 37 -7.87 9.66 -28.71
N PRO A 38 -8.62 8.70 -29.26
CA PRO A 38 -10.09 8.77 -29.28
C PRO A 38 -10.66 8.97 -27.88
N ASP A 39 -11.76 9.73 -27.78
CA ASP A 39 -12.46 9.88 -26.51
C ASP A 39 -12.98 8.51 -26.02
N ASN A 40 -12.90 8.29 -24.71
CA ASN A 40 -13.17 7.01 -24.05
C ASN A 40 -12.21 5.87 -24.42
N SER A 41 -10.96 6.19 -24.76
CA SER A 41 -9.92 5.18 -24.96
C SER A 41 -9.61 4.45 -23.65
N ASN A 42 -9.49 3.12 -23.71
CA ASN A 42 -9.04 2.33 -22.57
C ASN A 42 -7.53 2.54 -22.36
N VAL A 43 -7.13 2.81 -21.12
CA VAL A 43 -5.73 2.99 -20.73
C VAL A 43 -5.38 2.06 -19.57
N GLU A 44 -4.20 1.43 -19.66
CA GLU A 44 -3.59 0.67 -18.56
C GLU A 44 -2.48 1.52 -17.96
N LEU A 45 -2.57 1.81 -16.67
CA LEU A 45 -1.52 2.44 -15.87
C LEU A 45 -0.80 1.37 -15.06
N THR A 46 0.52 1.33 -15.22
CA THR A 46 1.38 0.47 -14.42
C THR A 46 2.12 1.30 -13.38
N ILE A 47 1.85 1.04 -12.11
CA ILE A 47 2.58 1.64 -10.98
C ILE A 47 3.59 0.61 -10.48
N THR A 48 4.85 1.00 -10.42
CA THR A 48 5.92 0.16 -9.90
C THR A 48 6.39 0.69 -8.56
N PHE A 49 6.59 -0.20 -7.61
CA PHE A 49 7.18 0.11 -6.32
C PHE A 49 8.49 -0.65 -6.17
N ASP A 50 9.52 0.08 -5.76
CA ASP A 50 10.74 -0.55 -5.28
C ASP A 50 10.49 -1.12 -3.88
N GLU A 51 10.86 -2.37 -3.68
CA GLU A 51 10.75 -3.02 -2.39
C GLU A 51 11.67 -2.35 -1.35
N SER A 52 12.81 -1.78 -1.80
CA SER A 52 13.70 -1.02 -0.94
C SER A 52 13.04 0.22 -0.34
N ASP A 53 12.07 0.82 -1.04
CA ASP A 53 11.36 2.00 -0.55
C ASP A 53 10.48 1.65 0.67
N PHE A 54 9.87 0.46 0.69
CA PHE A 54 9.13 -0.05 1.85
C PHE A 54 10.07 -0.50 2.97
N LEU A 55 11.20 -1.13 2.63
CA LEU A 55 12.20 -1.56 3.61
C LEU A 55 12.95 -0.39 4.27
N SER A 56 12.95 0.79 3.66
CA SER A 56 13.61 1.99 4.19
C SER A 56 12.66 2.96 4.91
N GLY A 57 11.34 2.72 4.88
CA GLY A 57 10.38 3.63 5.48
C GLY A 57 10.20 4.93 4.69
N LYS A 58 10.54 4.94 3.40
CA LYS A 58 10.52 6.14 2.57
C LYS A 58 9.12 6.74 2.54
N ASN A 59 9.05 8.06 2.61
CA ASN A 59 7.80 8.82 2.73
C ASN A 59 6.95 8.48 3.97
N GLY A 60 7.54 7.84 4.99
CA GLY A 60 6.86 7.49 6.24
C GLY A 60 6.10 6.16 6.19
N ILE A 61 6.09 5.46 5.05
CA ILE A 61 5.35 4.21 4.90
C ILE A 61 6.14 3.07 5.54
N VAL A 62 5.61 2.49 6.62
CA VAL A 62 6.30 1.44 7.40
C VAL A 62 5.64 0.06 7.28
N TRP A 63 4.42 0.00 6.74
CA TRP A 63 3.70 -1.25 6.53
C TRP A 63 2.73 -1.15 5.34
N ALA A 64 2.54 -2.28 4.65
CA ALA A 64 1.57 -2.46 3.59
C ALA A 64 0.95 -3.86 3.71
N THR A 65 -0.38 -3.96 3.65
CA THR A 65 -1.09 -5.24 3.78
C THR A 65 -2.48 -5.18 3.14
N TYR A 66 -3.01 -6.35 2.78
CA TYR A 66 -4.42 -6.54 2.39
C TYR A 66 -5.30 -6.99 3.56
N ASP A 67 -4.70 -7.34 4.71
CA ASP A 67 -5.41 -7.82 5.89
C ASP A 67 -5.75 -6.66 6.84
N SER A 68 -7.04 -6.32 6.94
CA SER A 68 -7.50 -5.23 7.82
C SER A 68 -7.16 -5.45 9.29
N ARG A 69 -7.04 -6.70 9.74
CA ARG A 69 -6.70 -7.04 11.14
C ARG A 69 -5.26 -6.63 11.44
N GLN A 70 -4.34 -6.88 10.52
CA GLN A 70 -2.94 -6.45 10.66
C GLN A 70 -2.85 -4.94 10.80
N VAL A 71 -3.59 -4.21 9.96
CA VAL A 71 -3.60 -2.74 9.98
C VAL A 71 -4.05 -2.20 11.33
N GLU A 72 -5.19 -2.71 11.82
CA GLU A 72 -5.76 -2.29 13.10
C GLU A 72 -4.82 -2.59 14.26
N VAL A 73 -4.27 -3.81 14.32
CA VAL A 73 -3.34 -4.22 15.39
C VAL A 73 -2.08 -3.36 15.39
N ILE A 74 -1.44 -3.20 14.23
CA ILE A 74 -0.18 -2.46 14.14
C ILE A 74 -0.41 -0.97 14.44
N HIS A 75 -1.47 -0.37 13.87
CA HIS A 75 -1.80 1.03 14.12
C HIS A 75 -2.05 1.30 15.61
N ASN A 76 -2.87 0.49 16.27
CA ASN A 76 -3.16 0.63 17.69
C ASN A 76 -1.92 0.40 18.56
N ALA A 77 -1.06 -0.55 18.20
CA ALA A 77 0.18 -0.80 18.91
C ALA A 77 1.17 0.38 18.79
N LEU A 78 1.29 0.99 17.61
CA LEU A 78 2.09 2.21 17.42
C LEU A 78 1.58 3.36 18.29
N LEU A 79 0.26 3.61 18.29
CA LEU A 79 -0.35 4.63 19.13
C LEU A 79 -0.06 4.40 20.62
N ALA A 80 -0.09 3.14 21.08
CA ALA A 80 0.24 2.78 22.45
C ALA A 80 1.72 3.01 22.81
N GLN A 81 2.62 3.01 21.82
CA GLN A 81 4.03 3.41 21.97
C GLN A 81 4.24 4.92 21.78
N HIS A 82 3.17 5.71 21.71
CA HIS A 82 3.22 7.15 21.42
C HIS A 82 3.77 7.48 20.02
N LEU A 83 3.78 6.53 19.09
CA LEU A 83 4.18 6.72 17.70
C LEU A 83 2.95 7.10 16.87
N SER A 84 2.92 8.35 16.40
CA SER A 84 1.80 8.87 15.61
C SER A 84 1.78 8.26 14.22
N SER A 85 0.66 7.64 13.84
CA SER A 85 0.50 6.99 12.54
C SER A 85 -0.88 7.23 11.93
N GLU A 86 -0.97 7.08 10.61
CA GLU A 86 -2.19 7.17 9.82
C GLU A 86 -2.36 5.89 9.00
N VAL A 87 -3.62 5.46 8.83
CA VAL A 87 -3.99 4.37 7.93
C VAL A 87 -4.54 4.95 6.64
N LYS A 88 -3.94 4.57 5.51
CA LYS A 88 -4.40 4.96 4.18
C LYS A 88 -4.97 3.74 3.46
N ASN A 89 -6.27 3.76 3.17
CA ASN A 89 -6.86 2.83 2.20
C ASN A 89 -6.55 3.34 0.79
N MET A 90 -5.81 2.55 0.03
CA MET A 90 -5.35 2.98 -1.29
C MET A 90 -6.43 2.85 -2.37
N GLY A 91 -7.51 2.14 -2.06
CA GLY A 91 -8.56 1.75 -3.01
C GLY A 91 -8.11 0.68 -4.00
N PHE A 92 -6.88 0.17 -3.88
CA PHE A 92 -6.38 -0.91 -4.73
C PHE A 92 -6.97 -2.23 -4.27
N VAL A 93 -7.75 -2.83 -5.17
CA VAL A 93 -8.44 -4.08 -4.89
C VAL A 93 -7.67 -5.26 -5.48
N ARG A 94 -7.36 -6.26 -4.65
CA ARG A 94 -6.90 -7.57 -5.09
C ARG A 94 -8.09 -8.53 -5.12
N ARG A 95 -8.28 -9.24 -6.23
CA ARG A 95 -9.20 -10.38 -6.28
C ARG A 95 -8.61 -11.58 -5.55
N THR A 96 -9.33 -12.07 -4.56
CA THR A 96 -9.00 -13.29 -3.84
C THR A 96 -9.31 -14.51 -4.72
N PRO A 97 -8.68 -15.68 -4.44
CA PRO A 97 -9.02 -16.95 -5.09
C PRO A 97 -10.51 -17.32 -4.95
N ASN A 98 -11.18 -16.77 -3.95
CA ASN A 98 -12.56 -17.10 -3.57
C ASN A 98 -13.58 -16.14 -4.21
N GLY A 99 -13.14 -15.19 -5.04
CA GLY A 99 -13.99 -14.22 -5.71
C GLY A 99 -14.36 -12.98 -4.89
N GLY A 100 -13.81 -12.82 -3.68
CA GLY A 100 -13.90 -11.59 -2.89
C GLY A 100 -12.83 -10.57 -3.25
N ASP A 101 -13.08 -9.30 -2.91
CA ASP A 101 -12.23 -8.14 -3.19
C ASP A 101 -11.58 -7.65 -1.89
N GLU A 102 -10.24 -7.58 -1.84
CA GLU A 102 -9.46 -7.10 -0.70
C GLU A 102 -8.81 -5.75 -1.02
N ASN A 103 -8.98 -4.76 -0.14
CA ASN A 103 -8.33 -3.45 -0.30
C ASN A 103 -6.91 -3.46 0.25
N MET A 104 -5.99 -2.77 -0.43
CA MET A 104 -4.66 -2.50 0.11
C MET A 104 -4.69 -1.32 1.08
N PHE A 105 -4.08 -1.55 2.24
CA PHE A 105 -3.88 -0.56 3.29
C PHE A 105 -2.39 -0.27 3.49
N LEU A 106 -2.09 0.98 3.79
CA LEU A 106 -0.75 1.44 4.18
C LEU A 106 -0.80 2.06 5.58
N ILE A 107 0.24 1.83 6.37
CA ILE A 107 0.48 2.57 7.62
C ILE A 107 1.59 3.58 7.38
N ASN A 108 1.29 4.85 7.65
CA ASN A 108 2.18 5.97 7.47
C ASN A 108 2.49 6.64 8.81
N ILE A 109 3.76 6.74 9.19
CA ILE A 109 4.19 7.50 10.36
C ILE A 109 4.14 8.99 10.02
N THR A 110 3.45 9.78 10.84
CA THR A 110 3.25 11.20 10.56
C THR A 110 4.49 12.03 10.87
N ASN A 111 5.27 11.61 11.87
CA ASN A 111 6.54 12.22 12.22
C ASN A 111 7.73 11.42 11.65
N HIS A 112 8.44 12.00 10.68
CA HIS A 112 9.52 11.31 9.98
C HIS A 112 10.69 10.87 10.87
N SER A 113 10.94 11.52 12.01
CA SER A 113 11.99 11.08 12.95
C SER A 113 11.71 9.70 13.54
N ASP A 114 10.43 9.31 13.61
CA ASP A 114 9.96 8.15 14.37
C ASP A 114 9.84 6.92 13.46
N VAL A 115 10.11 7.07 12.16
CA VAL A 115 10.00 6.00 11.16
C VAL A 115 10.86 4.81 11.53
N ASN A 116 12.13 5.01 11.88
CA ASN A 116 13.02 3.91 12.24
C ASN A 116 12.55 3.20 13.51
N GLU A 117 12.13 3.96 14.53
CA GLU A 117 11.60 3.41 15.77
C GLU A 117 10.34 2.57 15.53
N ALA A 118 9.42 3.07 14.69
CA ALA A 118 8.24 2.32 14.29
C ALA A 118 8.60 1.02 13.54
N MET A 119 9.56 1.06 12.62
CA MET A 119 9.99 -0.14 11.89
C MET A 119 10.68 -1.16 12.80
N ASP A 120 11.48 -0.68 13.75
CA ASP A 120 12.11 -1.52 14.76
C ASP A 120 11.07 -2.17 15.66
N PHE A 121 10.07 -1.40 16.10
CA PHE A 121 8.96 -1.91 16.89
C PHE A 121 8.07 -2.92 16.14
N ILE A 122 7.82 -2.71 14.85
CA ILE A 122 6.95 -3.61 14.08
C ILE A 122 7.70 -4.91 13.73
N TRP A 123 8.88 -4.81 13.13
CA TRP A 123 9.49 -5.96 12.43
C TRP A 123 11.01 -6.09 12.48
N ARG A 124 11.81 -5.04 12.73
CA ARG A 124 13.29 -5.17 12.75
C ARG A 124 13.85 -5.61 14.11
N SER A 125 13.16 -5.31 15.21
CA SER A 125 13.58 -5.69 16.56
C SER A 125 12.86 -6.93 17.10
N ASN A 126 13.55 -7.67 17.96
CA ASN A 126 13.00 -8.81 18.70
C ASN A 126 12.16 -8.40 19.92
N SER A 127 12.14 -7.12 20.30
CA SER A 127 11.43 -6.61 21.48
C SER A 127 10.04 -6.03 21.17
N GLY A 128 9.68 -5.92 19.89
CA GLY A 128 8.41 -5.33 19.44
C GLY A 128 7.35 -6.39 19.10
N LEU A 129 6.54 -6.09 18.09
CA LEU A 129 5.49 -7.02 17.61
C LEU A 129 6.08 -8.28 16.94
N ARG A 130 7.32 -8.21 16.46
CA ARG A 130 8.03 -9.31 15.77
C ARG A 130 7.27 -9.83 14.55
N LEU A 131 6.46 -8.97 13.93
CA LEU A 131 5.77 -9.30 12.69
C LEU A 131 6.78 -9.27 11.56
N LYS A 132 6.60 -10.12 10.56
CA LYS A 132 7.34 -10.10 9.30
C LYS A 132 6.48 -9.42 8.26
N PRO A 133 7.02 -8.50 7.46
CA PRO A 133 6.24 -7.84 6.41
C PRO A 133 5.61 -8.83 5.44
N ASP A 134 4.43 -8.50 4.91
CA ASP A 134 3.68 -9.36 3.98
C ASP A 134 4.51 -9.76 2.74
N TRP A 135 5.40 -8.89 2.27
CA TRP A 135 6.30 -9.18 1.15
C TRP A 135 7.41 -10.20 1.48
N THR A 136 7.54 -10.64 2.73
CA THR A 136 8.43 -11.74 3.11
C THR A 136 7.88 -13.11 2.66
N TYR A 137 6.58 -13.18 2.33
CA TYR A 137 5.88 -14.41 2.02
C TYR A 137 5.62 -14.53 0.51
N PRO A 138 5.56 -15.76 -0.02
CA PRO A 138 5.13 -15.99 -1.40
C PRO A 138 3.75 -15.39 -1.68
N ASP A 139 3.54 -15.03 -2.94
CA ASP A 139 2.30 -14.40 -3.37
C ASP A 139 1.09 -15.31 -3.05
N LYS A 140 0.07 -14.72 -2.41
CA LYS A 140 -1.16 -15.39 -1.89
C LYS A 140 -1.01 -16.22 -0.60
N GLU A 141 0.18 -16.30 0.00
CA GLU A 141 0.28 -16.85 1.35
C GLU A 141 -0.16 -15.83 2.40
N SER A 142 -0.77 -16.32 3.48
CA SER A 142 -1.10 -15.48 4.64
C SER A 142 0.17 -15.13 5.41
N ASN A 143 0.14 -14.01 6.11
CA ASN A 143 1.24 -13.60 6.96
C ASN A 143 1.35 -14.54 8.17
N ARG A 144 2.21 -15.55 8.04
CA ARG A 144 2.37 -16.58 9.08
C ARG A 144 2.84 -15.99 10.41
N SER A 145 3.63 -14.91 10.40
CA SER A 145 4.07 -14.28 11.65
C SER A 145 2.91 -13.65 12.41
N PHE A 146 1.95 -13.06 11.69
CA PHE A 146 0.75 -12.51 12.29
C PHE A 146 -0.16 -13.60 12.85
N GLU A 147 -0.35 -14.68 12.11
CA GLU A 147 -1.15 -15.82 12.60
C GLU A 147 -0.52 -16.47 13.83
N LEU A 148 0.82 -16.61 13.89
CA LEU A 148 1.52 -17.09 15.08
C LEU A 148 1.35 -16.13 16.27
N TRP A 149 1.48 -14.82 16.02
CA TRP A 149 1.31 -13.78 17.02
C TRP A 149 -0.11 -13.78 17.63
N LEU A 150 -1.15 -13.92 16.80
CA LEU A 150 -2.54 -14.05 17.26
C LEU A 150 -2.75 -15.28 18.15
N ASN A 151 -1.97 -16.34 17.93
CA ASN A 151 -2.02 -17.58 18.70
C ASN A 151 -1.04 -17.59 19.89
N GLY A 152 -0.34 -16.49 20.17
CA GLY A 152 0.59 -16.35 21.29
C GLY A 152 1.90 -17.14 21.15
N GLN A 153 2.36 -17.38 19.92
CA GLN A 153 3.59 -18.13 19.60
C GLN A 153 4.76 -17.22 19.20
#